data_AF-A0AAW8BCK7-F1
#
_entry.id   AF-A0AAW8BCK7-F1
#
_cell.length_a   1.000
_cell.length_b   1.000
_cell.length_c   1.000
_cell.angle_alpha   90.00
_cell.angle_beta   90.00
_cell.angle_gamma   90.00
#
_symmetry.space_group_name_H-M   'P 1'
#
loop_
_entity.id
_entity.type
_entity.pdbx_description
1 polymer ?
#
loop_
_entity_poly.entity_id
_entity_poly.type
_entity_poly.pdbx_seq_one_letter_code
_entity_poly.pdbx_strand_id
1 'polypeptide(L)'
;MKYKNIREKELKNKVGADWFKNFDTTEIIGNIDFSVFPKQDNLFGKSPLLWAYPKTGNYDVTTMFVQLILTIGKARTFDKTLPPAFLGEFDFKKIAFVSYISIQDIFYLNDFNWNVTPSNHETKEFKLIKGRVETTLKKSTHTLTITKKIQKNSNSSLLIILRKLQTAKIKIDKNNFIPIYLR
;
A
#
# COMPACT_ATOMS: atom_id res chain seq x y z
N MET A 1 -7.31 -8.46 20.92
CA MET A 1 -6.75 -8.08 19.60
C MET A 1 -5.24 -8.22 19.67
N LYS A 2 -4.57 -8.57 18.57
CA LYS A 2 -3.12 -8.90 18.59
C LYS A 2 -2.22 -7.69 18.91
N TYR A 3 -2.62 -6.49 18.47
CA TYR A 3 -1.81 -5.27 18.53
C TYR A 3 -2.47 -4.17 19.36
N LYS A 4 -2.85 -4.46 20.61
CA LYS A 4 -3.60 -3.51 21.46
C LYS A 4 -2.65 -2.54 22.19
N ASN A 5 -2.96 -1.24 22.16
CA ASN A 5 -2.27 -0.18 22.93
C ASN A 5 -0.77 -0.04 22.64
N ILE A 6 -0.36 -0.24 21.38
CA ILE A 6 1.03 -0.07 20.96
C ILE A 6 1.20 1.18 20.10
N ARG A 7 2.41 1.74 20.09
CA ARG A 7 2.75 2.90 19.25
C ARG A 7 2.79 2.50 17.78
N GLU A 8 2.59 3.46 16.89
CA GLU A 8 2.61 3.22 15.44
C GLU A 8 3.90 2.54 14.96
N LYS A 9 5.05 3.02 15.45
CA LYS A 9 6.36 2.43 15.16
C LYS A 9 6.45 0.95 15.60
N GLU A 10 5.88 0.63 16.75
CA GLU A 10 5.83 -0.75 17.24
C GLU A 10 4.87 -1.61 16.40
N LEU A 11 3.75 -1.04 15.96
CA LEU A 11 2.81 -1.70 15.05
C LEU A 11 3.47 -2.06 13.72
N LYS A 12 4.21 -1.12 13.10
CA LYS A 12 5.00 -1.36 11.87
C LYS A 12 5.92 -2.57 12.04
N ASN A 13 6.73 -2.57 13.09
CA ASN A 13 7.72 -3.61 13.36
C ASN A 13 7.05 -4.98 13.59
N LYS A 14 5.99 -5.03 14.41
CA LYS A 14 5.28 -6.28 14.69
C LYS A 14 4.57 -6.80 13.44
N VAL A 15 3.93 -5.93 12.65
CA VAL A 15 3.27 -6.35 11.40
C VAL A 15 4.30 -6.90 10.40
N GLY A 16 5.45 -6.24 10.25
CA GLY A 16 6.56 -6.75 9.44
C GLY A 16 7.03 -8.13 9.89
N ALA A 17 7.32 -8.30 11.17
CA ALA A 17 7.79 -9.57 11.73
C ALA A 17 6.74 -10.70 11.68
N ASP A 18 5.47 -10.38 11.86
CA ASP A 18 4.40 -11.36 11.96
C ASP A 18 3.84 -11.81 10.60
N TRP A 19 3.70 -10.88 9.66
CA TRP A 19 3.00 -11.11 8.39
C TRP A 19 3.97 -11.13 7.20
N PHE A 20 5.08 -10.39 7.29
CA PHE A 20 6.02 -10.20 6.18
C PHE A 20 7.42 -10.75 6.48
N LYS A 21 7.57 -11.72 7.40
CA LYS A 21 8.87 -12.29 7.82
C LYS A 21 9.79 -12.76 6.69
N ASN A 22 9.20 -13.19 5.57
CA ASN A 22 9.92 -13.71 4.40
C ASN A 22 10.27 -12.61 3.38
N PHE A 23 9.91 -11.37 3.67
CA PHE A 23 10.14 -10.18 2.85
C PHE A 23 11.08 -9.22 3.57
N ASP A 24 11.56 -8.23 2.85
CA ASP A 24 12.24 -7.08 3.41
C ASP A 24 11.22 -5.99 3.71
N THR A 25 11.20 -5.51 4.96
CA THR A 25 10.33 -4.42 5.40
C THR A 25 11.11 -3.25 5.99
N THR A 26 12.39 -3.15 5.66
CA THR A 26 13.33 -2.17 6.22
C THR A 26 13.63 -1.02 5.27
N GLU A 27 13.46 -1.23 3.97
CA GLU A 27 13.57 -0.20 2.93
C GLU A 27 12.63 0.97 3.18
N ILE A 28 13.12 2.20 3.03
CA ILE A 28 12.37 3.45 3.24
C ILE A 28 12.17 4.15 1.90
N ILE A 29 10.92 4.40 1.52
CA ILE A 29 10.56 5.03 0.24
C ILE A 29 9.98 6.42 0.48
N GLY A 30 10.84 7.44 0.46
CA GLY A 30 10.42 8.83 0.70
C GLY A 30 9.64 8.96 2.01
N ASN A 31 8.40 9.46 1.94
CA ASN A 31 7.52 9.62 3.10
C ASN A 31 6.59 8.42 3.33
N ILE A 32 6.82 7.29 2.67
CA ILE A 32 5.99 6.10 2.86
C ILE A 32 6.33 5.41 4.17
N ASP A 33 5.30 5.20 4.99
CA ASP A 33 5.47 4.74 6.37
C ASP A 33 5.87 3.27 6.53
N PHE A 34 5.53 2.42 5.56
CA PHE A 34 5.85 0.99 5.54
C PHE A 34 5.93 0.50 4.10
N SER A 35 7.00 -0.22 3.77
CA SER A 35 7.16 -0.88 2.48
C SER A 35 7.54 -2.33 2.63
N VAL A 36 7.17 -3.13 1.62
CA VAL A 36 7.53 -4.56 1.54
C VAL A 36 8.20 -4.81 0.20
N PHE A 37 9.37 -5.45 0.25
CA PHE A 37 10.16 -5.84 -0.91
C PHE A 37 10.48 -7.35 -0.86
N PRO A 38 10.74 -7.99 -2.01
CA PRO A 38 11.35 -9.31 -2.02
C PRO A 38 12.73 -9.27 -1.33
N LYS A 39 13.11 -10.30 -0.57
CA LYS A 39 14.46 -10.37 0.03
C LYS A 39 15.55 -10.55 -1.02
N GLN A 40 15.26 -11.32 -2.06
CA GLN A 40 16.18 -11.60 -3.16
C GLN A 40 15.91 -10.63 -4.30
N ASP A 41 16.99 -10.09 -4.87
CA ASP A 41 16.93 -9.36 -6.13
C ASP A 41 16.67 -10.33 -7.28
N ASN A 42 15.88 -9.86 -8.24
CA ASN A 42 15.74 -10.44 -9.56
C ASN A 42 16.81 -9.83 -10.48
N LEU A 43 16.96 -10.36 -11.69
CA LEU A 43 17.85 -9.81 -12.73
C LEU A 43 17.61 -8.30 -13.02
N PHE A 44 16.42 -7.79 -12.71
CA PHE A 44 16.01 -6.38 -12.91
C PHE A 44 15.97 -5.55 -11.61
N GLY A 45 16.53 -6.09 -10.52
CA GLY A 45 16.48 -5.51 -9.17
C GLY A 45 15.14 -5.70 -8.45
N LYS A 46 15.10 -5.35 -7.16
CA LYS A 46 13.91 -5.39 -6.31
C LYS A 46 12.82 -4.39 -6.72
N SER A 47 11.68 -4.90 -7.17
CA SER A 47 10.45 -4.13 -7.29
C SER A 47 9.67 -4.13 -5.98
N PRO A 48 9.11 -2.98 -5.53
CA PRO A 48 8.30 -2.96 -4.33
C PRO A 48 7.04 -3.81 -4.51
N LEU A 49 6.68 -4.53 -3.46
CA LEU A 49 5.44 -5.31 -3.41
C LEU A 49 4.32 -4.45 -2.84
N LEU A 50 4.58 -3.77 -1.73
CA LEU A 50 3.59 -3.02 -0.97
C LEU A 50 4.14 -1.67 -0.55
N TRP A 51 3.33 -0.62 -0.70
CA TRP A 51 3.45 0.63 0.07
C TRP A 51 2.23 0.74 0.97
N ALA A 52 2.41 1.01 2.25
CA ALA A 52 1.31 1.02 3.19
C ALA A 52 1.49 2.01 4.34
N TYR A 53 0.37 2.52 4.86
CA TYR A 53 0.34 3.32 6.09
C TYR A 53 -0.25 2.50 7.24
N PRO A 54 0.41 2.49 8.41
CA PRO A 54 -0.22 2.05 9.63
C PRO A 54 -1.13 3.15 10.19
N LYS A 55 -2.13 2.74 10.97
CA LYS A 55 -2.88 3.64 11.85
C LYS A 55 -3.01 3.05 13.23
N THR A 56 -2.91 3.91 14.24
CA THR A 56 -3.08 3.54 15.64
C THR A 56 -4.55 3.55 16.08
N GLY A 57 -5.41 4.28 15.37
CA GLY A 57 -6.85 4.34 15.59
C GLY A 57 -7.65 3.41 14.67
N ASN A 58 -8.92 3.16 15.02
CA ASN A 58 -9.84 2.42 14.17
C ASN A 58 -10.51 3.40 13.21
N TYR A 59 -9.86 3.66 12.08
CA TYR A 59 -10.35 4.55 11.04
C TYR A 59 -11.11 3.78 9.95
N ASP A 60 -11.90 4.53 9.19
CA ASP A 60 -12.50 4.03 7.96
C ASP A 60 -11.40 3.69 6.94
N VAL A 61 -11.49 2.48 6.35
CA VAL A 61 -10.44 1.94 5.47
C VAL A 61 -10.28 2.81 4.23
N THR A 62 -11.38 3.27 3.66
CA THR A 62 -11.35 4.13 2.48
C THR A 62 -10.63 5.43 2.78
N THR A 63 -10.96 6.07 3.90
CA THR A 63 -10.33 7.30 4.37
C THR A 63 -8.82 7.12 4.57
N MET A 64 -8.40 5.98 5.12
CA MET A 64 -6.97 5.66 5.28
C MET A 64 -6.25 5.64 3.92
N PHE A 65 -6.80 4.91 2.94
CA PHE A 65 -6.22 4.84 1.58
C PHE A 65 -6.15 6.20 0.89
N VAL A 66 -7.15 7.07 1.09
CA VAL A 66 -7.12 8.43 0.53
C VAL A 66 -5.90 9.19 1.05
N GLN A 67 -5.55 9.06 2.32
CA GLN A 67 -4.38 9.72 2.91
C GLN A 67 -3.07 9.20 2.31
N LEU A 68 -2.93 7.89 2.11
CA LEU A 68 -1.76 7.30 1.45
C LEU A 68 -1.63 7.77 0.00
N ILE A 69 -2.72 7.76 -0.77
CA ILE A 69 -2.72 8.20 -2.18
C ILE A 69 -2.37 9.69 -2.28
N LEU A 70 -2.94 10.54 -1.43
CA LEU A 70 -2.57 11.96 -1.37
C LEU A 70 -1.09 12.14 -1.03
N THR A 71 -0.54 11.33 -0.13
CA THR A 71 0.88 11.44 0.23
C THR A 71 1.80 10.99 -0.91
N ILE A 72 1.50 9.87 -1.57
CA ILE A 72 2.22 9.41 -2.76
C ILE A 72 2.20 10.49 -3.84
N GLY A 73 1.03 11.07 -4.09
CA GLY A 73 0.84 12.06 -5.13
C GLY A 73 1.58 13.37 -4.85
N LYS A 74 1.49 13.87 -3.61
CA LYS A 74 2.21 15.07 -3.15
C LYS A 74 3.73 14.91 -3.26
N ALA A 75 4.26 13.74 -2.90
CA ALA A 75 5.69 13.47 -2.99
C ALA A 75 6.18 13.13 -4.41
N ARG A 76 5.25 12.92 -5.35
CA ARG A 76 5.52 12.40 -6.71
C ARG A 76 6.32 11.09 -6.65
N THR A 77 6.03 10.22 -5.70
CA THR A 77 6.81 8.99 -5.46
C THR A 77 6.84 8.08 -6.69
N PHE A 78 5.75 8.09 -7.47
CA PHE A 78 5.59 7.31 -8.70
C PHE A 78 6.49 7.74 -9.88
N ASP A 79 7.09 8.94 -9.84
CA ASP A 79 8.11 9.32 -10.84
C ASP A 79 9.52 8.84 -10.46
N LYS A 80 9.74 8.60 -9.17
CA LYS A 80 11.08 8.40 -8.59
C LYS A 80 11.39 6.94 -8.31
N THR A 81 10.36 6.13 -8.17
CA THR A 81 10.46 4.73 -7.75
C THR A 81 9.48 3.89 -8.54
N LEU A 82 9.85 2.63 -8.80
CA LEU A 82 8.94 1.69 -9.43
C LEU A 82 7.68 1.55 -8.55
N PRO A 83 6.48 1.53 -9.15
CA PRO A 83 5.25 1.42 -8.39
C PRO A 83 5.14 0.04 -7.72
N PRO A 84 4.49 -0.04 -6.54
CA PRO A 84 4.26 -1.31 -5.88
C PRO A 84 3.15 -2.07 -6.60
N ALA A 85 3.03 -3.37 -6.34
CA ALA A 85 1.91 -4.16 -6.81
C ALA A 85 0.59 -3.81 -6.09
N PHE A 86 0.65 -3.54 -4.77
CA PHE A 86 -0.49 -3.07 -3.99
C PHE A 86 -0.16 -1.82 -3.17
N LEU A 87 -1.19 -1.02 -2.91
CA LEU A 87 -1.22 -0.13 -1.76
C LEU A 87 -1.89 -0.86 -0.59
N GLY A 88 -1.44 -0.58 0.62
CA GLY A 88 -1.99 -1.18 1.83
C GLY A 88 -2.30 -0.17 2.92
N GLU A 89 -3.20 -0.56 3.82
CA GLU A 89 -3.53 0.19 5.02
C GLU A 89 -3.73 -0.82 6.14
N PHE A 90 -3.19 -0.58 7.31
CA PHE A 90 -3.41 -1.48 8.44
C PHE A 90 -3.51 -0.78 9.78
N ASP A 91 -4.32 -1.37 10.65
CA ASP A 91 -4.43 -0.96 12.04
C ASP A 91 -4.29 -2.18 12.96
N PHE A 92 -4.64 -2.02 14.23
CA PHE A 92 -4.58 -3.09 15.22
C PHE A 92 -5.62 -4.21 15.02
N LYS A 93 -6.56 -4.03 14.10
CA LYS A 93 -7.70 -4.92 13.80
C LYS A 93 -7.66 -5.53 12.42
N LYS A 94 -7.16 -4.85 11.39
CA LYS A 94 -7.33 -5.23 9.99
C LYS A 94 -6.14 -4.76 9.14
N ILE A 95 -5.89 -5.50 8.07
CA ILE A 95 -4.99 -5.15 6.97
C ILE A 95 -5.83 -5.18 5.70
N ALA A 96 -5.80 -4.10 4.92
CA ALA A 96 -6.50 -4.00 3.65
C ALA A 96 -5.50 -3.72 2.53
N PHE A 97 -5.83 -4.19 1.33
CA PHE A 97 -5.01 -4.00 0.13
C PHE A 97 -5.87 -3.55 -1.05
N VAL A 98 -5.34 -2.65 -1.87
CA VAL A 98 -5.89 -2.29 -3.18
C VAL A 98 -4.80 -2.38 -4.24
N SER A 99 -5.14 -2.88 -5.42
CA SER A 99 -4.14 -3.01 -6.49
C SER A 99 -3.73 -1.62 -6.98
N TYR A 100 -2.41 -1.36 -7.04
CA TYR A 100 -1.90 -0.07 -7.50
C TYR A 100 -2.41 0.25 -8.91
N ILE A 101 -2.42 -0.75 -9.80
CA ILE A 101 -2.85 -0.58 -11.20
C ILE A 101 -4.29 -0.06 -11.34
N SER A 102 -5.15 -0.33 -10.35
CA SER A 102 -6.56 0.08 -10.35
C SER A 102 -6.80 1.53 -9.94
N ILE A 103 -5.78 2.17 -9.36
CA ILE A 103 -5.81 3.56 -8.88
C ILE A 103 -4.74 4.44 -9.54
N GLN A 104 -3.77 3.85 -10.26
CA GLN A 104 -2.59 4.53 -10.78
C GLN A 104 -2.92 5.74 -11.67
N ASP A 105 -4.03 5.70 -12.39
CA ASP A 105 -4.46 6.76 -13.30
C ASP A 105 -4.76 8.07 -12.57
N ILE A 106 -5.12 8.01 -11.27
CA ILE A 106 -5.30 9.21 -10.45
C ILE A 106 -4.02 10.04 -10.40
N PHE A 107 -2.84 9.40 -10.36
CA PHE A 107 -1.55 10.11 -10.29
C PHE A 107 -1.22 10.92 -11.55
N TYR A 108 -1.95 10.68 -12.64
CA TYR A 108 -1.76 11.32 -13.93
C TYR A 108 -2.94 12.20 -14.36
N LEU A 109 -3.90 12.46 -13.47
CA LEU A 109 -4.96 13.41 -13.73
C LEU A 109 -4.38 14.83 -13.87
N ASN A 110 -4.78 15.51 -14.94
CA ASN A 110 -4.54 16.94 -15.08
C ASN A 110 -5.38 17.71 -14.07
N ASP A 111 -4.91 18.88 -13.64
CA ASP A 111 -5.65 19.78 -12.73
C ASP A 111 -6.07 19.10 -11.40
N PHE A 112 -5.12 18.38 -10.80
CA PHE A 112 -5.28 17.77 -9.48
C PHE A 112 -4.40 18.48 -8.45
N ASN A 113 -4.99 19.04 -7.39
CA ASN A 113 -4.24 19.73 -6.35
C ASN A 113 -3.69 18.75 -5.30
N TRP A 114 -2.44 18.32 -5.46
CA TRP A 114 -1.77 17.44 -4.50
C TRP A 114 -1.40 18.08 -3.15
N ASN A 115 -1.59 19.39 -2.99
CA ASN A 115 -1.27 20.10 -1.75
C ASN A 115 -2.42 20.16 -0.75
N VAL A 116 -3.58 19.55 -1.07
CA VAL A 116 -4.70 19.46 -0.11
C VAL A 116 -4.29 18.73 1.16
N THR A 117 -4.80 19.18 2.31
CA THR A 117 -4.57 18.53 3.59
C THR A 117 -5.31 17.19 3.63
N PRO A 118 -4.64 16.05 3.93
CA PRO A 118 -5.30 14.73 3.94
C PRO A 118 -6.44 14.56 4.96
N SER A 119 -6.54 15.45 5.95
CA SER A 119 -7.67 15.49 6.91
C SER A 119 -8.85 16.34 6.43
N ASN A 120 -8.72 17.10 5.33
CA ASN A 120 -9.81 17.87 4.76
C ASN A 120 -10.62 16.99 3.79
N HIS A 121 -11.70 16.40 4.31
CA HIS A 121 -12.54 15.46 3.57
C HIS A 121 -13.51 16.13 2.58
N GLU A 122 -13.57 17.46 2.56
CA GLU A 122 -14.53 18.21 1.74
C GLU A 122 -14.02 18.54 0.34
N THR A 123 -12.69 18.46 0.14
CA THR A 123 -12.04 18.79 -1.14
C THR A 123 -12.49 17.89 -2.28
N LYS A 124 -12.45 18.42 -3.51
CA LYS A 124 -12.72 17.69 -4.76
C LYS A 124 -11.80 16.47 -4.86
N GLU A 125 -10.51 16.67 -4.56
CA GLU A 125 -9.45 15.68 -4.58
C GLU A 125 -9.74 14.51 -3.65
N PHE A 126 -10.09 14.82 -2.40
CA PHE A 126 -10.42 13.80 -1.41
C PHE A 126 -11.62 12.97 -1.85
N LYS A 127 -12.72 13.62 -2.26
CA LYS A 127 -13.95 12.95 -2.70
C LYS A 127 -13.72 12.08 -3.94
N LEU A 128 -12.91 12.55 -4.90
CA LEU A 128 -12.55 11.79 -6.10
C LEU A 128 -11.78 10.52 -5.75
N ILE A 129 -10.71 10.63 -4.95
CA ILE A 129 -9.93 9.48 -4.53
C ILE A 129 -10.81 8.51 -3.73
N LYS A 130 -11.61 9.03 -2.80
CA LYS A 130 -12.52 8.23 -1.97
C LYS A 130 -13.45 7.38 -2.82
N GLY A 131 -14.16 7.98 -3.78
CA GLY A 131 -15.07 7.27 -4.67
C GLY A 131 -14.37 6.19 -5.51
N ARG A 132 -13.14 6.45 -5.95
CA ARG A 132 -12.35 5.42 -6.65
C ARG A 132 -12.00 4.26 -5.71
N VAL A 133 -11.48 4.55 -4.53
CA VAL A 133 -11.07 3.53 -3.55
C VAL A 133 -12.28 2.67 -3.14
N GLU A 134 -13.44 3.27 -2.87
CA GLU A 134 -14.67 2.53 -2.57
C GLU A 134 -15.06 1.59 -3.71
N THR A 135 -15.00 2.06 -4.95
CA THR A 135 -15.29 1.25 -6.13
C THR A 135 -14.31 0.08 -6.27
N THR A 136 -13.02 0.34 -6.07
CA THR A 136 -11.97 -0.68 -6.12
C THR A 136 -12.15 -1.72 -5.01
N LEU A 137 -12.40 -1.28 -3.77
CA LEU A 137 -12.63 -2.17 -2.63
C LEU A 137 -13.85 -3.06 -2.84
N LYS A 138 -14.95 -2.52 -3.39
CA LYS A 138 -16.15 -3.31 -3.74
C LYS A 138 -15.87 -4.38 -4.80
N LYS A 139 -14.98 -4.10 -5.76
CA LYS A 139 -14.64 -5.02 -6.87
C LYS A 139 -13.59 -6.07 -6.50
N SER A 140 -12.71 -5.80 -5.55
CA SER A 140 -11.46 -6.55 -5.38
C SER A 140 -11.14 -6.93 -3.93
N THR A 141 -12.17 -7.19 -3.12
CA THR A 141 -12.11 -7.36 -1.66
C THR A 141 -11.00 -8.34 -1.19
N HIS A 142 -9.81 -7.80 -0.89
CA HIS A 142 -8.75 -8.46 -0.13
C HIS A 142 -8.56 -7.72 1.20
N THR A 143 -9.63 -7.62 2.00
CA THR A 143 -9.55 -7.11 3.38
C THR A 143 -9.39 -8.28 4.32
N LEU A 144 -8.31 -8.31 5.09
CA LEU A 144 -8.01 -9.34 6.08
C LEU A 144 -8.18 -8.77 7.48
N THR A 145 -9.12 -9.31 8.26
CA THR A 145 -9.25 -8.98 9.68
C THR A 145 -8.19 -9.73 10.48
N ILE A 146 -7.38 -9.02 11.26
CA ILE A 146 -6.34 -9.55 12.16
C ILE A 146 -7.02 -10.17 13.39
N THR A 147 -7.54 -11.39 13.27
CA THR A 147 -8.06 -12.16 14.41
C THR A 147 -7.00 -13.11 14.98
N LYS A 148 -7.06 -13.40 16.29
CA LYS A 148 -6.19 -14.40 16.94
C LYS A 148 -6.24 -15.78 16.26
N LYS A 149 -7.36 -16.13 15.62
CA LYS A 149 -7.59 -17.41 14.93
C LYS A 149 -6.88 -17.47 13.56
N ILE A 150 -6.81 -16.35 12.85
CA ILE A 150 -6.12 -16.26 11.55
C ILE A 150 -4.61 -16.45 11.71
N GLN A 151 -4.02 -16.15 12.86
CA GLN A 151 -2.58 -16.30 13.11
C GLN A 151 -2.07 -17.77 13.09
N LYS A 152 -2.96 -18.76 13.30
CA LYS A 152 -2.62 -20.19 13.13
C LYS A 152 -2.72 -20.66 11.67
N ASN A 153 -3.51 -19.98 10.85
CA ASN A 153 -3.78 -20.32 9.43
C ASN A 153 -3.26 -19.26 8.43
N SER A 154 -2.51 -18.26 8.88
CA SER A 154 -2.12 -17.04 8.16
C SER A 154 -1.27 -17.28 6.90
N ASN A 155 -0.85 -18.52 6.70
CA ASN A 155 -0.07 -18.95 5.54
C ASN A 155 -0.91 -19.20 4.28
N SER A 156 -2.25 -19.03 4.27
CA SER A 156 -3.02 -19.24 3.03
C SER A 156 -3.46 -17.93 2.39
N SER A 157 -4.25 -17.09 3.05
CA SER A 157 -4.80 -15.86 2.44
C SER A 157 -3.75 -14.78 2.21
N LEU A 158 -2.90 -14.51 3.21
CA LEU A 158 -1.78 -13.59 3.02
C LEU A 158 -0.79 -14.17 2.02
N LEU A 159 -0.53 -15.48 2.04
CA LEU A 159 0.37 -16.14 1.08
C LEU A 159 -0.18 -16.12 -0.35
N ILE A 160 -1.51 -16.16 -0.54
CA ILE A 160 -2.15 -15.93 -1.85
C ILE A 160 -1.97 -14.48 -2.28
N ILE A 161 -2.15 -13.51 -1.37
CA ILE A 161 -1.88 -12.09 -1.67
C ILE A 161 -0.39 -11.87 -1.98
N LEU A 162 0.51 -12.51 -1.24
CA LEU A 162 1.96 -12.47 -1.41
C LEU A 162 2.43 -13.19 -2.69
N ARG A 163 1.77 -14.28 -3.09
CA ARG A 163 1.98 -14.94 -4.39
C ARG A 163 1.46 -14.06 -5.53
N LYS A 164 0.28 -13.45 -5.38
CA LYS A 164 -0.23 -12.44 -6.31
C LYS A 164 0.68 -11.21 -6.40
N LEU A 165 1.29 -10.81 -5.29
CA LEU A 165 2.29 -9.74 -5.20
C LEU A 165 3.52 -10.07 -6.04
N GLN A 166 4.04 -11.30 -5.94
CA GLN A 166 5.19 -11.75 -6.74
C GLN A 166 4.86 -11.90 -8.23
N THR A 167 3.61 -12.18 -8.59
CA THR A 167 3.17 -12.35 -9.99
C THR A 167 2.46 -11.14 -10.58
N ALA A 168 2.32 -10.05 -9.81
CA ALA A 168 1.63 -8.85 -10.25
C ALA A 168 2.39 -8.22 -11.41
N LYS A 169 1.73 -8.16 -12.57
CA LYS A 169 2.28 -7.48 -13.75
C LYS A 169 2.29 -5.97 -13.49
N ILE A 170 3.48 -5.37 -13.54
CA ILE A 170 3.62 -3.91 -13.55
C ILE A 170 3.22 -3.42 -14.93
N LYS A 171 2.27 -2.47 -15.02
CA LYS A 171 1.96 -1.83 -16.30
C LYS A 171 3.10 -0.90 -16.66
N ILE A 172 3.71 -1.10 -17.83
CA ILE A 172 4.76 -0.23 -18.32
C ILE A 172 4.13 1.07 -18.83
N ASP A 173 4.69 2.21 -18.41
CA ASP A 173 4.36 3.55 -18.86
C ASP A 173 5.66 4.36 -19.10
N LYS A 174 5.53 5.59 -19.62
CA LYS A 174 6.67 6.44 -19.96
C LYS A 174 7.62 6.74 -18.78
N ASN A 175 7.13 6.65 -17.54
CA ASN A 175 7.90 6.99 -16.34
C ASN A 175 8.61 5.77 -15.74
N ASN A 176 8.12 4.56 -15.99
CA ASN A 176 8.77 3.32 -15.54
C ASN A 176 9.44 2.52 -16.68
N PHE A 177 9.34 2.96 -17.94
CA PHE A 177 9.98 2.31 -19.09
C PHE A 177 11.51 2.31 -19.00
N ILE A 178 12.13 3.47 -18.76
CA ILE A 178 13.60 3.61 -18.70
C ILE A 178 14.22 2.80 -17.55
N PRO A 179 13.71 2.86 -16.29
CA PRO A 179 14.26 2.07 -15.19
C PRO A 179 14.15 0.54 -15.39
N ILE A 180 13.18 0.06 -16.17
CA ILE A 180 12.96 -1.38 -16.42
C ILE A 180 13.92 -1.93 -17.50
N TYR A 181 14.30 -1.12 -18.49
CA TYR A 181 15.12 -1.58 -19.63
C TYR A 181 16.60 -1.18 -19.57
N LEU A 182 16.99 -0.24 -18.71
CA LEU A 182 18.38 0.27 -18.60
C LEU A 182 19.08 -0.13 -17.28
N ARG A 183 18.59 -1.16 -16.57
CA ARG A 183 19.24 -1.74 -15.39
C ARG A 183 19.70 -3.16 -15.66
#